data_AF-A0AAW4CLE4-F1
#
_entry.id   AF-A0AAW4CLE4-F1
#
_cell.length_a   1.000
_cell.length_b   1.000
_cell.length_c   1.000
_cell.angle_alpha   90.00
_cell.angle_beta   90.00
_cell.angle_gamma   90.00
#
_symmetry.space_group_name_H-M   'P 1'
#
loop_
_entity.id
_entity.type
_entity.pdbx_description
1 polymer ?
#
loop_
_entity_poly.entity_id
_entity_poly.type
_entity_poly.pdbx_seq_one_letter_code
_entity_poly.pdbx_strand_id
1 'polypeptide(L)'
;ALEITHNKKTNTYHPHFHVLLAVPAEYFKGKNYINQFRWLELWQMAMKNDYITQVDVRRVKPNPKRSGSTIEAAAAEVGKYATKPSDYIKKVSKDRYVADPKVVGELSEILKFKRLIAFGGRMKEHYQKLSFSDVDSENVDLINVSGESDQVDAVVLQMYKWNIGLKQYIS
;
A
#
# COMPACT_ATOMS: atom_id res chain seq x y z
N ALA A 1 3.30 -4.10 -3.69
CA ALA A 1 2.29 -3.11 -3.31
C ALA A 1 2.49 -1.85 -4.14
N LEU A 2 1.40 -1.23 -4.59
CA LEU A 2 1.40 0.10 -5.21
C LEU A 2 1.17 1.16 -4.13
N GLU A 3 2.05 2.15 -4.08
CA GLU A 3 1.88 3.38 -3.30
C GLU A 3 1.80 4.56 -4.29
N ILE A 4 0.96 5.56 -4.01
CA ILE A 4 0.95 6.82 -4.76
C ILE A 4 1.28 7.96 -3.82
N THR A 5 2.33 8.71 -4.14
CA THR A 5 2.71 9.94 -3.43
C THR A 5 2.16 11.17 -4.15
N HIS A 6 1.82 12.22 -3.41
CA HIS A 6 1.28 13.47 -3.97
C HIS A 6 2.21 14.65 -3.69
N ASN A 7 2.72 15.26 -4.76
CA ASN A 7 3.51 16.49 -4.67
C ASN A 7 2.60 17.71 -4.65
N LYS A 8 2.43 18.32 -3.48
CA LYS A 8 1.57 19.50 -3.28
C LYS A 8 2.03 20.75 -4.02
N LYS A 9 3.33 20.88 -4.36
CA LYS A 9 3.87 22.07 -5.03
C LYS A 9 3.56 22.07 -6.53
N THR A 10 3.73 20.91 -7.18
CA THR A 10 3.49 20.74 -8.61
C THR A 10 2.12 20.14 -8.92
N ASN A 11 1.37 19.73 -7.88
CA ASN A 11 0.11 19.00 -7.97
C ASN A 11 0.22 17.74 -8.86
N THR A 12 1.31 16.99 -8.71
CA THR A 12 1.58 15.75 -9.46
C THR A 12 1.50 14.53 -8.56
N TYR A 13 1.13 13.39 -9.15
CA TYR A 13 1.07 12.09 -8.48
C TYR A 13 2.19 11.18 -8.99
N HIS A 14 2.86 10.47 -8.07
CA HIS A 14 3.98 9.61 -8.40
C HIS A 14 3.72 8.18 -7.89
N PRO A 15 3.49 7.21 -8.78
CA PRO A 15 3.33 5.82 -8.38
C PRO A 15 4.69 5.19 -8.01
N HIS A 16 4.70 4.44 -6.92
CA HIS A 16 5.84 3.67 -6.44
C HIS A 16 5.46 2.20 -6.27
N PHE A 17 6.32 1.31 -6.74
CA PHE A 17 6.16 -0.12 -6.56
C PHE A 17 7.12 -0.63 -5.50
N HIS A 18 6.55 -1.18 -4.41
CA HIS A 18 7.29 -1.89 -3.39
C HIS A 18 7.17 -3.38 -3.65
N VAL A 19 8.29 -4.01 -4.01
CA VAL A 19 8.33 -5.40 -4.50
C VAL A 19 9.28 -6.22 -3.65
N LEU A 20 8.76 -7.30 -3.05
CA LEU A 20 9.58 -8.33 -2.45
C LEU A 20 9.85 -9.42 -3.50
N LEU A 21 11.12 -9.75 -3.73
CA LEU A 21 11.51 -10.77 -4.70
C LEU A 21 12.14 -11.96 -3.99
N ALA A 22 11.56 -13.15 -4.18
CA ALA A 22 12.17 -14.40 -3.78
C ALA A 22 13.15 -14.85 -4.87
N VAL A 23 14.42 -15.02 -4.51
CA VAL A 23 15.50 -15.40 -5.43
C VAL A 23 16.19 -16.69 -4.94
N PRO A 24 16.83 -17.48 -5.83
CA PRO A 24 17.61 -18.64 -5.43
C PRO A 24 18.70 -18.28 -4.40
N ALA A 25 19.06 -19.23 -3.53
CA ALA A 25 20.10 -19.01 -2.51
C ALA A 25 21.46 -18.58 -3.11
N GLU A 26 21.77 -19.09 -4.31
CA GLU A 26 22.99 -18.77 -5.06
C GLU A 26 22.91 -17.43 -5.81
N TYR A 27 21.78 -16.72 -5.78
CA TYR A 27 21.56 -15.50 -6.59
C TYR A 27 22.66 -14.46 -6.43
N PHE A 28 23.10 -14.20 -5.19
CA PHE A 28 24.14 -13.21 -4.88
C PHE A 28 25.57 -13.70 -5.12
N LYS A 29 25.75 -14.99 -5.46
CA LYS A 29 27.06 -15.62 -5.68
C LYS A 29 27.27 -16.05 -7.13
N GLY A 30 26.18 -16.20 -7.89
CA GLY A 30 26.19 -16.75 -9.23
C GLY A 30 26.20 -15.70 -10.33
N LYS A 31 26.31 -16.19 -11.57
CA LYS A 31 26.27 -15.38 -12.80
C LYS A 31 24.92 -14.71 -13.08
N ASN A 32 23.88 -15.09 -12.35
CA ASN A 32 22.50 -14.60 -12.53
C ASN A 32 22.18 -13.36 -11.67
N TYR A 33 23.15 -12.81 -10.95
CA TYR A 33 22.95 -11.59 -10.17
C TYR A 33 22.69 -10.39 -11.08
N ILE A 34 21.54 -9.74 -10.90
CA ILE A 34 21.21 -8.47 -11.56
C ILE A 34 21.60 -7.32 -10.63
N ASN A 35 22.58 -6.53 -11.05
CA ASN A 35 23.01 -5.33 -10.33
C ASN A 35 22.01 -4.17 -10.48
N GLN A 36 22.16 -3.13 -9.67
CA GLN A 36 21.25 -1.98 -9.67
C GLN A 36 21.16 -1.29 -11.04
N PHE A 37 22.28 -1.14 -11.74
CA PHE A 37 22.31 -0.51 -13.06
C PHE A 37 21.43 -1.27 -14.05
N ARG A 38 21.58 -2.59 -14.10
CA ARG A 38 20.74 -3.44 -14.96
C ARG A 38 19.27 -3.41 -14.55
N TRP A 39 18.97 -3.34 -13.25
CA TRP A 39 17.59 -3.13 -12.79
C TRP A 39 17.00 -1.80 -13.28
N LEU A 40 17.79 -0.72 -13.29
CA LEU A 40 17.36 0.58 -13.80
C LEU A 40 17.03 0.49 -15.30
N GLU A 41 17.92 -0.10 -16.10
CA GLU A 41 17.68 -0.31 -17.53
C GLU A 41 16.39 -1.10 -17.79
N LEU A 42 16.21 -2.24 -17.09
CA LEU A 42 15.01 -3.06 -17.23
C LEU A 42 13.74 -2.28 -16.85
N TRP A 43 13.83 -1.42 -15.83
CA TRP A 43 12.71 -0.60 -15.39
C TRP A 43 12.38 0.50 -16.41
N GLN A 44 13.38 1.17 -16.97
CA GLN A 44 13.22 2.14 -18.06
C GLN A 44 12.55 1.49 -19.28
N MET A 45 13.02 0.31 -19.68
CA MET A 45 12.44 -0.47 -20.78
C MET A 45 10.97 -0.85 -20.52
N ALA A 46 10.67 -1.35 -19.32
CA ALA A 46 9.31 -1.73 -18.94
C ALA A 46 8.35 -0.52 -18.92
N MET A 47 8.82 0.62 -18.43
CA MET A 47 8.07 1.87 -18.37
C MET A 47 8.06 2.64 -19.70
N LYS A 48 8.87 2.22 -20.68
CA LYS A 48 9.15 2.97 -21.92
C LYS A 48 9.52 4.43 -21.63
N ASN A 49 10.33 4.63 -20.60
CA ASN A 49 10.70 5.95 -20.11
C ASN A 49 12.17 5.98 -19.66
N ASP A 50 13.02 6.50 -20.54
CA ASP A 50 14.46 6.57 -20.34
C ASP A 50 14.86 7.73 -19.39
N TYR A 51 13.93 8.61 -19.02
CA TYR A 51 14.16 9.69 -18.05
C TYR A 51 14.13 9.21 -16.59
N ILE A 52 13.75 7.95 -16.32
CA ILE A 52 13.82 7.40 -14.97
C ILE A 52 15.29 7.26 -14.59
N THR A 53 15.71 7.91 -13.51
CA THR A 53 17.13 7.96 -13.13
C THR A 53 17.50 7.06 -11.96
N GLN A 54 16.51 6.52 -11.23
CA GLN A 54 16.75 5.84 -9.96
C GLN A 54 15.88 4.60 -9.79
N VAL A 55 16.48 3.55 -9.23
CA VAL A 55 15.84 2.37 -8.68
C VAL A 55 16.54 2.00 -7.38
N ASP A 56 15.79 1.64 -6.35
CA ASP A 56 16.35 1.12 -5.09
C ASP A 56 16.14 -0.39 -5.04
N VAL A 57 17.24 -1.15 -5.11
CA VAL A 57 17.23 -2.61 -5.01
C VAL A 57 18.26 -3.05 -4.00
N ARG A 58 17.81 -3.77 -2.97
CA ARG A 58 18.66 -4.18 -1.85
C ARG A 58 18.36 -5.60 -1.43
N ARG A 59 19.41 -6.30 -1.01
CA ARG A 59 19.27 -7.54 -0.27
C ARG A 59 18.65 -7.24 1.09
N VAL A 60 17.60 -7.98 1.44
CA VAL A 60 17.04 -7.98 2.80
C VAL A 60 18.10 -8.50 3.77
N LYS A 61 18.41 -7.72 4.81
CA LYS A 61 19.37 -8.08 5.87
C LYS A 61 18.66 -8.20 7.21
N PRO A 62 19.10 -9.10 8.10
CA PRO A 62 18.60 -9.16 9.47
C PRO A 62 18.78 -7.82 10.17
N ASN A 63 17.74 -7.37 10.90
CA ASN A 63 17.85 -6.20 11.76
C ASN A 63 18.01 -6.67 13.21
N PRO A 64 19.20 -6.52 13.83
CA PRO A 64 19.45 -6.99 15.19
C PRO A 64 18.60 -6.26 16.24
N LYS A 65 17.94 -5.15 15.89
CA LYS A 65 17.09 -4.37 16.80
C LYS A 65 15.60 -4.74 16.76
N ARG A 66 15.16 -5.60 15.83
CA ARG A 66 13.77 -6.06 15.73
C ARG A 66 13.67 -7.52 16.15
N SER A 67 12.71 -7.84 17.00
CA SER A 67 12.29 -9.22 17.26
C SER A 67 11.54 -9.77 16.03
N GLY A 68 11.71 -11.05 15.72
CA GLY A 68 11.10 -11.72 14.57
C GLY A 68 12.10 -12.12 13.48
N SER A 69 11.62 -12.88 12.49
CA SER A 69 12.46 -13.32 11.39
C SER A 69 12.79 -12.16 10.43
N THR A 70 13.92 -12.27 9.74
CA THR A 70 14.33 -11.27 8.72
C THR A 70 13.29 -11.12 7.61
N ILE A 71 12.56 -12.20 7.32
CA ILE A 71 11.53 -12.24 6.27
C ILE A 71 10.27 -11.52 6.75
N GLU A 72 9.82 -11.76 7.99
CA GLU A 72 8.68 -11.04 8.58
C GLU A 72 8.93 -9.53 8.60
N ALA A 73 10.13 -9.11 9.01
CA ALA A 73 10.49 -7.70 9.02
C ALA A 73 10.47 -7.08 7.61
N ALA A 74 10.87 -7.84 6.58
CA ALA A 74 10.83 -7.37 5.19
C ALA A 74 9.41 -7.33 4.62
N ALA A 75 8.59 -8.34 4.93
CA ALA A 75 7.19 -8.36 4.56
C ALA A 75 6.42 -7.21 5.20
N ALA A 76 6.66 -6.94 6.50
CA ALA A 76 6.08 -5.80 7.21
C ALA A 76 6.51 -4.46 6.59
N GLU A 77 7.78 -4.32 6.18
CA GLU A 77 8.27 -3.10 5.52
C GLU A 77 7.60 -2.87 4.16
N VAL A 78 7.45 -3.91 3.33
CA VAL A 78 6.73 -3.81 2.05
C VAL A 78 5.23 -3.56 2.27
N GLY A 79 4.65 -4.19 3.29
CA GLY A 79 3.25 -4.02 3.68
C GLY A 79 2.93 -2.61 4.19
N LYS A 80 3.86 -1.96 4.89
CA LYS A 80 3.71 -0.58 5.40
C LYS A 80 3.33 0.42 4.31
N TYR A 81 3.84 0.24 3.09
CA TYR A 81 3.58 1.17 1.99
C TYR A 81 2.27 0.89 1.26
N ALA A 82 1.68 -0.30 1.42
CA ALA A 82 0.34 -0.57 0.87
C ALA A 82 -0.73 0.33 1.52
N THR A 83 -0.49 0.79 2.75
CA THR A 83 -1.47 1.53 3.56
C THR A 83 -1.06 2.96 3.86
N LYS A 84 0.09 3.44 3.38
CA LYS A 84 0.65 4.72 3.81
C LYS A 84 -0.12 5.89 3.18
N PRO A 85 -0.97 6.62 3.95
CA PRO A 85 -1.82 7.68 3.42
C PRO A 85 -1.19 9.07 3.66
N SER A 86 0.12 9.12 3.94
CA SER A 86 0.78 10.27 4.59
C SER A 86 0.69 11.58 3.82
N ASP A 87 0.42 11.51 2.53
CA ASP A 87 0.55 12.67 1.66
C ASP A 87 -0.75 13.48 1.57
N TYR A 88 -1.90 12.82 1.76
CA TYR A 88 -3.24 13.45 1.68
C TYR A 88 -4.00 13.48 3.00
N ILE A 89 -3.53 12.81 4.06
CA ILE A 89 -4.06 12.91 5.42
C ILE A 89 -3.16 13.79 6.28
N LYS A 90 -3.71 14.85 6.88
CA LYS A 90 -3.00 15.77 7.78
C LYS A 90 -3.52 15.64 9.20
N LYS A 91 -2.62 15.60 10.18
CA LYS A 91 -3.00 15.71 11.60
C LYS A 91 -3.28 17.18 11.93
N VAL A 92 -4.47 17.47 12.42
CA VAL A 92 -4.92 18.83 12.79
C VAL A 92 -4.91 19.02 14.31
N SER A 93 -5.18 17.96 15.08
CA SER A 93 -5.02 17.95 16.54
C SER A 93 -4.66 16.55 17.03
N LYS A 94 -4.50 16.37 18.36
CA LYS A 94 -4.08 15.10 18.98
C LYS A 94 -4.91 13.89 18.48
N ASP A 95 -6.22 14.10 18.34
CA ASP A 95 -7.21 13.08 17.99
C ASP A 95 -7.98 13.41 16.70
N ARG A 96 -7.46 14.33 15.87
CA ARG A 96 -8.13 14.73 14.62
C ARG A 96 -7.19 14.71 13.44
N TYR A 97 -7.60 13.95 12.43
CA TYR A 97 -6.98 13.91 11.11
C TYR A 97 -7.98 14.43 10.09
N VAL A 98 -7.49 15.19 9.11
CA VAL A 98 -8.28 15.71 8.00
C VAL A 98 -7.62 15.27 6.71
N ALA A 99 -8.39 14.62 5.85
CA ALA A 99 -7.96 14.28 4.50
C ALA A 99 -8.31 15.43 3.55
N ASP A 100 -7.47 15.66 2.53
CA ASP A 100 -7.80 16.56 1.44
C ASP A 100 -8.87 15.91 0.55
N PRO A 101 -10.12 16.43 0.52
CA PRO A 101 -11.22 15.76 -0.17
C PRO A 101 -11.01 15.69 -1.68
N LYS A 102 -10.28 16.65 -2.26
CA LYS A 102 -9.97 16.64 -3.69
C LYS A 102 -9.00 15.51 -4.02
N VAL A 103 -7.91 15.39 -3.25
CA VAL A 103 -6.91 14.35 -3.46
C VAL A 103 -7.51 12.96 -3.22
N VAL A 104 -8.35 12.81 -2.18
CA VAL A 104 -9.06 11.54 -1.93
C VAL A 104 -9.99 11.18 -3.08
N GLY A 105 -10.75 12.14 -3.62
CA GLY A 105 -11.63 11.90 -4.77
C GLY A 105 -10.86 11.48 -6.02
N GLU A 106 -9.77 12.19 -6.35
CA GLU A 106 -8.92 11.87 -7.49
C GLU A 106 -8.27 10.48 -7.36
N LEU A 107 -7.72 10.16 -6.18
CA LEU A 107 -7.16 8.83 -5.91
C LEU A 107 -8.22 7.73 -5.96
N SER A 108 -9.44 7.99 -5.47
CA SER A 108 -10.53 7.02 -5.53
C SER A 108 -10.89 6.65 -6.96
N GLU A 109 -11.01 7.62 -7.86
CA GLU A 109 -11.27 7.38 -9.28
C GLU A 109 -10.08 6.71 -9.98
N ILE A 110 -8.85 7.17 -9.72
CA ILE A 110 -7.64 6.61 -10.34
C ILE A 110 -7.40 5.17 -9.88
N LEU A 111 -7.64 4.85 -8.62
CA LEU A 111 -7.38 3.50 -8.09
C LEU A 111 -8.56 2.54 -8.31
N LYS A 112 -9.72 3.05 -8.70
CA LYS A 112 -10.89 2.22 -9.00
C LYS A 112 -10.54 1.16 -10.04
N PHE A 113 -10.91 -0.09 -9.74
CA PHE A 113 -10.63 -1.27 -10.56
C PHE A 113 -9.13 -1.55 -10.81
N LYS A 114 -8.21 -0.96 -10.04
CA LYS A 114 -6.79 -1.28 -10.08
C LYS A 114 -6.41 -2.20 -8.93
N ARG A 115 -5.60 -3.21 -9.26
CA ARG A 115 -5.03 -4.12 -8.25
C ARG A 115 -3.89 -3.43 -7.50
N LEU A 116 -4.04 -3.28 -6.19
CA LEU A 116 -3.06 -2.58 -5.34
C LEU A 116 -1.98 -3.51 -4.76
N ILE A 117 -2.34 -4.77 -4.55
CA ILE A 117 -1.46 -5.82 -4.06
C ILE A 117 -1.52 -6.99 -5.02
N ALA A 118 -0.35 -7.54 -5.37
CA ALA A 118 -0.26 -8.69 -6.26
C ALA A 118 0.83 -9.63 -5.77
N PHE A 119 0.55 -10.93 -5.87
CA PHE A 119 1.50 -12.00 -5.60
C PHE A 119 1.80 -12.76 -6.89
N GLY A 120 3.07 -13.14 -7.07
CA GLY A 120 3.54 -13.90 -8.23
C GLY A 120 4.41 -15.10 -7.83
N GLY A 121 4.58 -16.04 -8.76
CA GLY A 121 5.42 -17.23 -8.57
C GLY A 121 5.07 -18.04 -7.32
N ARG A 122 6.09 -18.52 -6.61
CA ARG A 122 5.95 -19.30 -5.37
C ARG A 122 5.15 -18.58 -4.28
N MET A 123 5.27 -17.25 -4.18
CA MET A 123 4.51 -16.49 -3.19
C MET A 123 3.00 -16.52 -3.47
N LYS A 124 2.59 -16.57 -4.75
CA LYS A 124 1.17 -16.72 -5.12
C LYS A 124 0.63 -18.10 -4.70
N GLU A 125 1.41 -19.15 -4.93
CA GLU A 125 1.04 -20.52 -4.52
C GLU A 125 0.85 -20.61 -3.00
N HIS A 126 1.74 -19.99 -2.22
CA HIS A 126 1.61 -19.95 -0.77
C HIS A 126 0.46 -19.05 -0.30
N TYR A 127 0.24 -17.90 -0.94
CA TYR A 127 -0.89 -17.02 -0.64
C TYR A 127 -2.23 -17.74 -0.82
N GLN A 128 -2.40 -18.50 -1.90
CA GLN A 128 -3.61 -19.29 -2.15
C GLN A 128 -3.85 -20.37 -1.08
N LYS A 129 -2.79 -20.96 -0.53
CA LYS A 129 -2.88 -21.97 0.55
C LYS A 129 -3.28 -21.36 1.89
N LEU A 130 -3.08 -20.07 2.09
CA LEU A 130 -3.45 -19.39 3.34
C LEU A 130 -4.98 -19.18 3.45
N SER A 131 -5.75 -19.48 2.39
CA SER A 131 -7.22 -19.46 2.39
C SER A 131 -7.85 -18.18 2.94
N PHE A 132 -7.18 -17.05 2.77
CA PHE A 132 -7.80 -15.75 3.04
C PHE A 132 -8.96 -15.55 2.07
N SER A 133 -10.09 -15.01 2.56
CA SER A 133 -11.10 -14.43 1.69
C SER A 133 -10.43 -13.40 0.79
N ASP A 134 -10.81 -13.36 -0.49
CA ASP A 134 -10.24 -12.41 -1.44
C ASP A 134 -10.50 -11.00 -0.94
N VAL A 135 -9.46 -10.34 -0.42
CA VAL A 135 -9.52 -9.01 0.22
C VAL A 135 -10.06 -7.92 -0.72
N ASP A 136 -10.04 -8.16 -2.03
CA ASP A 136 -10.58 -7.26 -3.06
C ASP A 136 -12.05 -7.61 -3.42
N SER A 137 -12.65 -8.65 -2.82
CA SER A 137 -14.06 -8.98 -3.07
C SER A 137 -15.01 -8.04 -2.31
N GLU A 138 -16.15 -7.75 -2.91
CA GLU A 138 -17.12 -6.76 -2.40
C GLU A 138 -17.71 -7.10 -1.02
N ASN A 139 -17.49 -8.32 -0.52
CA ASN A 139 -18.08 -8.87 0.71
C ASN A 139 -17.05 -9.15 1.82
N VAL A 140 -15.86 -8.55 1.76
CA VAL A 140 -14.83 -8.76 2.80
C VAL A 140 -15.12 -7.89 4.00
N ASP A 141 -15.33 -8.53 5.16
CA ASP A 141 -15.31 -7.85 6.45
C ASP A 141 -13.86 -7.45 6.79
N LEU A 142 -13.54 -6.17 6.58
CA LEU A 142 -12.23 -5.57 6.89
C LEU A 142 -12.17 -5.00 8.33
N ILE A 143 -13.24 -5.14 9.09
CA ILE A 143 -13.44 -4.47 10.39
C ILE A 143 -13.20 -5.46 11.53
N ASN A 144 -13.67 -6.71 11.39
CA ASN A 144 -13.52 -7.75 12.41
C ASN A 144 -12.43 -8.76 12.03
N VAL A 145 -11.17 -8.35 12.17
CA VAL A 145 -10.01 -9.19 11.82
C VAL A 145 -9.59 -10.13 12.98
N SER A 146 -10.12 -9.93 14.20
CA SER A 146 -9.74 -10.66 15.43
C SER A 146 -10.67 -11.80 15.83
N GLY A 147 -11.75 -12.08 15.08
CA GLY A 147 -12.64 -13.21 15.33
C GLY A 147 -13.55 -13.09 16.57
N GLU A 148 -13.51 -11.98 17.29
CA GLU A 148 -14.48 -11.66 18.34
C GLU A 148 -15.59 -10.80 17.73
N SER A 149 -16.74 -11.44 17.47
CA SER A 149 -17.97 -10.75 17.12
C SER A 149 -18.65 -10.32 18.40
N ASP A 150 -18.30 -9.15 18.93
CA ASP A 150 -19.21 -8.45 19.84
C ASP A 150 -20.39 -7.96 18.99
N GLN A 151 -21.45 -8.77 18.93
CA GLN A 151 -22.74 -8.33 18.42
C GLN A 151 -23.22 -7.20 19.32
N VAL A 152 -22.94 -5.96 18.94
CA VAL A 152 -23.64 -4.81 19.47
C VAL A 152 -24.96 -4.72 18.72
N ASP A 153 -25.96 -5.41 19.25
CA ASP A 153 -27.37 -5.28 18.87
C ASP A 153 -27.84 -3.86 19.23
N ALA A 154 -27.71 -2.95 18.26
CA ALA A 154 -28.46 -1.70 18.05
C ALA A 154 -27.58 -0.69 17.30
N VAL A 155 -27.32 -0.93 16.01
CA VAL A 155 -26.78 0.13 15.14
C VAL A 155 -27.94 1.01 14.72
N VAL A 156 -28.11 2.15 15.40
CA VAL A 156 -28.86 3.27 14.85
C VAL A 156 -28.21 3.63 13.50
N LEU A 157 -28.95 3.43 12.42
CA LEU A 157 -28.51 3.69 11.06
C LEU A 157 -28.46 5.22 10.85
N GLN A 158 -27.36 5.86 11.27
CA GLN A 158 -27.13 7.28 10.99
C GLN A 158 -26.64 7.43 9.55
N MET A 159 -27.60 7.64 8.64
CA MET A 159 -27.31 8.08 7.27
C MET A 159 -26.85 9.54 7.29
N TYR A 160 -25.56 9.79 7.08
CA TYR A 160 -25.07 11.15 6.85
C TYR A 160 -25.29 11.52 5.37
N LYS A 161 -26.29 12.36 5.12
CA LYS A 161 -26.50 13.02 3.84
C LYS A 161 -25.85 14.40 3.87
N TRP A 162 -24.82 14.60 3.07
CA TRP A 162 -24.12 15.88 2.95
C TRP A 162 -24.93 16.84 2.06
N ASN A 163 -25.68 17.75 2.67
CA ASN A 163 -26.30 18.87 1.95
C ASN A 163 -25.38 20.09 2.07
N ILE A 164 -24.84 20.55 0.94
CA ILE A 164 -24.07 21.81 0.89
C ILE A 164 -25.07 22.96 0.94
N GLY A 165 -25.14 23.63 2.10
CA GLY A 165 -25.82 24.91 2.24
C GLY A 165 -26.83 24.95 3.39
N LEU A 166 -26.36 25.36 4.57
CA LEU A 166 -26.94 26.40 5.43
C LEU A 166 -26.16 26.42 6.75
N LYS A 167 -25.44 27.53 6.99
CA LYS A 167 -24.81 27.84 8.28
C LYS A 167 -25.90 28.33 9.22
N GLN A 168 -26.11 27.65 10.35
CA GLN A 168 -26.46 28.31 11.62
C GLN A 168 -26.38 27.30 12.76
N TYR A 169 -25.45 27.53 13.68
CA TYR A 169 -25.46 26.94 15.01
C TYR A 169 -26.14 27.94 15.94
N ILE A 170 -27.15 27.50 16.69
CA ILE A 170 -27.62 28.20 17.89
C ILE A 170 -27.28 27.28 19.08
N SER A 171 -26.82 27.92 20.15
CA SER A 171 -26.22 27.37 21.38
C SER A 171 -27.00 26.24 22.04
#